data_AF-A0A0M8YA05-F1
#
_entry.id   AF-A0A0M8YA05-F1
#
_cell.length_a   1.000
_cell.length_b   1.000
_cell.length_c   1.000
_cell.angle_alpha   90.00
_cell.angle_beta   90.00
_cell.angle_gamma   90.00
#
_symmetry.space_group_name_H-M   'P 1'
#
loop_
_entity.id
_entity.type
_entity.pdbx_description
1 polymer ?
#
loop_
_entity_poly.entity_id
_entity_poly.type
_entity_poly.pdbx_seq_one_letter_code
_entity_poly.pdbx_strand_id
1 'polypeptide(L)'
;MEFADLSPDRVHQVAVYLAAAEAARRTRHHVTVVEEDRRFRLEIGGPLPRVFPRRTAQERPMRRGTRQDTEGARALVFVDLSGDVPAFYVTPPDVAGGEVEKDIDRWDRFDT
;
A
#
# COMPACT_ATOMS: atom_id res chain seq x y z
N MET A 1 13.11 16.89 -2.21
CA MET A 1 11.64 17.04 -2.06
C MET A 1 11.25 16.00 -1.04
N GLU A 2 10.81 16.41 0.14
CA GLU A 2 10.44 15.47 1.19
C GLU A 2 8.97 15.07 1.03
N PHE A 3 8.67 13.78 1.19
CA PHE A 3 7.27 13.31 1.13
C PHE A 3 6.40 13.93 2.24
N ALA A 4 7.03 14.43 3.31
CA ALA A 4 6.39 15.16 4.39
C ALA A 4 5.62 16.40 3.93
N ASP A 5 6.10 17.09 2.89
CA ASP A 5 5.54 18.35 2.39
C ASP A 5 4.35 18.16 1.42
N LEU A 6 4.10 16.93 0.99
CA LEU A 6 3.05 16.64 0.02
C LEU A 6 1.66 16.63 0.67
N SER A 7 0.65 17.02 -0.09
CA SER A 7 -0.75 16.85 0.32
C SER A 7 -1.11 15.36 0.44
N PRO A 8 -2.09 14.98 1.27
CA PRO A 8 -2.49 13.58 1.42
C PRO A 8 -2.78 12.87 0.09
N ASP A 9 -3.46 13.54 -0.85
CA ASP A 9 -3.78 12.99 -2.17
C ASP A 9 -2.50 12.74 -3.00
N ARG A 10 -1.52 13.65 -2.93
CA ARG A 10 -0.24 13.49 -3.65
C ARG A 10 0.62 12.41 -3.01
N VAL A 11 0.65 12.31 -1.69
CA VAL A 11 1.32 11.21 -0.98
C VAL A 11 0.71 9.87 -1.38
N HIS A 12 -0.63 9.78 -1.39
CA HIS A 12 -1.33 8.57 -1.81
C HIS A 12 -1.02 8.19 -3.25
N GLN A 13 -1.06 9.16 -4.17
CA GLN A 13 -0.70 8.96 -5.57
C GLN A 13 0.72 8.40 -5.71
N VAL A 14 1.70 9.02 -5.06
CA VAL A 14 3.10 8.57 -5.08
C VAL A 14 3.21 7.14 -4.54
N ALA A 15 2.58 6.84 -3.41
CA ALA A 15 2.61 5.53 -2.81
C ALA A 15 2.02 4.44 -3.72
N VAL A 16 0.93 4.74 -4.44
CA VAL A 16 0.34 3.81 -5.42
C VAL A 16 1.30 3.51 -6.56
N TYR A 17 1.95 4.53 -7.13
CA TYR A 17 2.92 4.32 -8.21
C TYR A 17 4.17 3.56 -7.74
N LEU A 18 4.68 3.86 -6.54
CA LEU A 18 5.79 3.12 -5.95
C LEU A 18 5.41 1.66 -5.68
N ALA A 19 4.23 1.42 -5.12
CA ALA A 19 3.72 0.07 -4.90
C ALA A 19 3.51 -0.69 -6.23
N ALA A 20 3.09 0.00 -7.29
CA ALA A 20 2.98 -0.58 -8.63
C ALA A 20 4.35 -1.00 -9.19
N ALA A 21 5.35 -0.13 -9.10
CA ALA A 21 6.71 -0.42 -9.53
C ALA A 21 7.29 -1.61 -8.75
N GLU A 22 7.07 -1.65 -7.43
CA GLU A 22 7.54 -2.75 -6.60
C GLU A 22 6.82 -4.06 -6.90
N ALA A 23 5.50 -4.03 -7.14
CA ALA A 23 4.72 -5.18 -7.56
C ALA A 23 5.20 -5.73 -8.90
N ALA A 24 5.47 -4.87 -9.88
CA ALA A 24 5.99 -5.26 -11.19
C ALA A 24 7.39 -5.88 -11.10
N ARG A 25 8.20 -5.46 -10.12
CA ARG A 25 9.52 -6.02 -9.85
C ARG A 25 9.47 -7.38 -9.15
N ARG A 26 8.55 -7.55 -8.19
CA ARG A 26 8.50 -8.73 -7.32
C ARG A 26 7.58 -9.84 -7.82
N THR A 27 6.60 -9.52 -8.66
CA THR A 27 5.58 -10.48 -9.11
C THR A 27 5.63 -10.65 -10.63
N ARG A 28 4.96 -11.69 -11.13
CA ARG A 28 4.77 -11.91 -12.59
C ARG A 28 3.43 -11.40 -13.10
N HIS A 29 2.68 -10.69 -12.26
CA HIS A 29 1.34 -10.24 -12.59
C HIS A 29 1.36 -8.99 -13.45
N HIS A 30 0.30 -8.82 -14.22
CA HIS A 30 0.01 -7.54 -14.84
C HIS A 30 -0.34 -6.52 -13.74
N VAL A 31 0.33 -5.37 -13.76
CA VAL A 31 0.15 -4.29 -12.79
C VAL A 31 -0.43 -3.07 -13.47
N THR A 32 -1.54 -2.57 -12.96
CA THR A 32 -2.21 -1.37 -13.49
C THR A 32 -2.46 -0.37 -12.38
N VAL A 33 -2.25 0.92 -12.67
CA VAL A 33 -2.72 2.02 -11.81
C VAL A 33 -3.96 2.63 -12.47
N VAL A 34 -5.06 2.66 -11.75
CA VAL A 34 -6.35 3.21 -12.23
C VAL A 34 -6.65 4.49 -11.47
N GLU A 35 -6.98 5.56 -12.21
CA GLU A 35 -7.41 6.84 -11.65
C GLU A 35 -8.94 6.91 -11.63
N GLU A 36 -9.51 7.22 -10.46
CA GLU A 36 -10.96 7.39 -10.28
C GLU A 36 -11.24 8.57 -9.34
N ASP A 37 -11.90 9.62 -9.82
CA ASP A 37 -12.43 10.73 -9.00
C ASP A 37 -11.47 11.23 -7.91
N ARG A 38 -10.18 11.40 -8.26
CA ARG A 38 -9.06 11.84 -7.40
C ARG A 38 -8.46 10.78 -6.47
N ARG A 39 -8.83 9.51 -6.63
CA ARG A 39 -8.19 8.37 -5.97
C ARG A 39 -7.43 7.53 -6.99
N PHE A 40 -6.26 7.06 -6.59
CA PHE A 40 -5.48 6.11 -7.36
C PHE A 40 -5.68 4.73 -6.74
N ARG A 41 -6.02 3.75 -7.59
CA ARG A 41 -6.13 2.33 -7.23
C ARG A 41 -5.02 1.55 -7.90
N LEU A 42 -4.60 0.50 -7.22
CA LEU A 42 -3.62 -0.46 -7.73
C LEU A 42 -4.35 -1.77 -8.04
N GLU A 43 -4.12 -2.31 -9.23
CA GLU A 43 -4.54 -3.65 -9.65
C GLU A 43 -3.31 -4.50 -9.92
N ILE A 44 -3.29 -5.72 -9.37
CA ILE A 44 -2.22 -6.70 -9.56
C ILE A 44 -2.86 -8.03 -9.91
N GLY A 45 -2.82 -8.44 -11.19
CA GLY A 45 -3.36 -9.74 -11.64
C GLY A 45 -4.88 -9.88 -11.55
N GLY A 46 -5.63 -8.77 -11.39
CA GLY A 46 -7.08 -8.76 -11.15
C GLY A 46 -7.49 -8.43 -9.70
N PRO A 47 -6.75 -8.85 -8.65
CA PRO A 47 -6.89 -8.31 -7.30
C PRO A 47 -6.70 -6.79 -7.20
N LEU A 48 -7.53 -6.16 -6.34
CA LEU A 48 -7.44 -4.76 -5.94
C LEU A 48 -6.82 -4.64 -4.53
N PRO A 49 -5.48 -4.56 -4.39
CA PRO A 49 -4.87 -4.15 -3.14
C PRO A 49 -5.26 -2.71 -2.77
N ARG A 50 -5.43 -2.45 -1.48
CA ARG A 50 -5.57 -1.08 -0.94
C ARG A 50 -4.20 -0.59 -0.48
N VAL A 51 -3.83 0.62 -0.91
CA VAL A 51 -2.54 1.23 -0.57
C VAL A 51 -2.72 2.27 0.54
N PHE A 52 -1.86 2.21 1.55
CA PHE A 52 -1.87 3.12 2.69
C PHE A 52 -0.46 3.68 2.88
N PRO A 53 -0.27 5.00 2.68
CA PRO A 53 1.02 5.63 2.91
C PRO A 53 1.24 6.07 4.36
N ARG A 54 2.51 6.15 4.75
CA ARG A 54 3.00 6.90 5.91
C ARG A 54 4.09 7.85 5.42
N ARG A 55 3.98 9.15 5.68
CA ARG A 55 4.94 10.16 5.22
C ARG A 55 5.97 10.56 6.26
N THR A 56 5.70 10.34 7.54
CA THR A 56 6.63 10.69 8.63
C THR A 56 6.67 9.63 9.73
N ALA A 57 7.77 9.54 10.46
CA ALA A 57 7.91 8.61 11.57
C ALA A 57 6.96 8.94 12.73
N GLN A 58 6.55 10.21 12.87
CA GLN A 58 5.66 10.69 13.91
C GLN A 58 4.19 10.39 13.62
N GLU A 59 3.84 10.09 12.37
CA GLU A 59 2.51 9.59 12.07
C GLU A 59 2.27 8.28 12.81
N ARG A 60 1.02 8.10 13.28
CA ARG A 60 0.62 6.86 13.94
C ARG A 60 1.04 5.69 13.06
N PRO A 61 1.52 4.58 13.65
CA PRO A 61 1.81 3.36 12.89
C PRO A 61 0.65 3.06 11.98
N MET A 62 0.95 2.64 10.75
CA MET A 62 -0.06 2.44 9.72
C MET A 62 -1.17 1.54 10.28
N ARG A 63 -2.29 2.16 10.65
CA ARG A 63 -3.41 1.45 11.23
C ARG A 63 -4.06 0.67 10.11
N ARG A 64 -4.51 -0.55 10.40
CA ARG A 64 -5.47 -1.21 9.53
C ARG A 64 -6.61 -0.23 9.26
N GLY A 65 -7.00 -0.16 7.99
CA GLY A 65 -8.27 0.45 7.65
C GLY A 65 -9.38 -0.15 8.51
N THR A 66 -10.41 0.63 8.79
CA THR A 66 -11.66 0.08 9.32
C THR A 66 -12.19 -1.00 8.37
N ARG A 67 -13.12 -1.86 8.81
CA ARG A 67 -13.77 -2.85 7.92
C ARG A 67 -14.30 -2.20 6.63
N GLN A 68 -14.72 -0.94 6.72
CA GLN A 68 -15.16 -0.10 5.60
C GLN A 68 -14.01 0.30 4.65
N ASP A 69 -12.80 0.52 5.17
CA ASP A 69 -11.61 0.89 4.40
C ASP A 69 -10.94 -0.31 3.71
N THR A 70 -11.17 -1.53 4.23
CA THR A 70 -10.61 -2.79 3.71
C THR A 70 -11.64 -3.63 2.95
N GLU A 71 -12.89 -3.17 2.83
CA GLU A 71 -13.95 -3.90 2.15
C GLU A 71 -13.63 -4.09 0.66
N GLY A 72 -13.78 -5.33 0.18
CA GLY A 72 -13.46 -5.72 -1.19
C GLY A 72 -11.97 -5.80 -1.52
N ALA A 73 -11.08 -5.44 -0.59
CA ALA A 73 -9.64 -5.56 -0.79
C ALA A 73 -9.20 -7.01 -0.65
N ARG A 74 -8.34 -7.48 -1.55
CA ARG A 74 -7.70 -8.81 -1.42
C ARG A 74 -6.37 -8.78 -0.66
N ALA A 75 -5.77 -7.61 -0.56
CA ALA A 75 -4.55 -7.35 0.22
C ALA A 75 -4.49 -5.88 0.62
N LEU A 76 -3.71 -5.58 1.66
CA LEU A 76 -3.35 -4.23 2.06
C LEU A 76 -1.85 -4.04 1.82
N VAL A 77 -1.49 -2.92 1.23
CA VAL A 77 -0.11 -2.51 0.96
C VAL A 77 0.16 -1.23 1.74
N PHE A 78 1.07 -1.34 2.68
CA PHE A 78 1.53 -0.25 3.52
C PHE A 78 2.86 0.26 2.96
N VAL A 79 2.95 1.55 2.68
CA VAL A 79 4.13 2.18 2.08
C VAL A 79 4.68 3.20 3.06
N ASP A 80 5.84 2.90 3.64
CA ASP A 80 6.53 3.82 4.54
C ASP A 80 7.50 4.68 3.74
N LEU A 81 7.21 5.97 3.68
CA LEU A 81 7.99 7.00 3.00
C LEU A 81 8.79 7.87 3.98
N SER A 82 8.84 7.50 5.26
CA SER A 82 9.50 8.31 6.29
C SER A 82 11.02 8.12 6.37
N GLY A 83 11.56 7.07 5.75
CA GLY A 83 12.99 6.81 5.66
C GLY A 83 13.60 7.26 4.32
N ASP A 84 14.91 7.10 4.18
CA ASP A 84 15.65 7.44 2.95
C ASP A 84 15.21 6.63 1.73
N VAL A 85 14.73 5.40 1.98
CA VAL A 85 14.24 4.47 0.97
C VAL A 85 12.83 4.05 1.35
N PRO A 86 11.85 4.09 0.42
CA PRO A 86 10.51 3.57 0.66
C PRO A 86 10.54 2.11 1.09
N ALA A 87 9.87 1.79 2.20
CA ALA A 87 9.64 0.42 2.64
C ALA A 87 8.20 -0.01 2.31
N PHE A 88 8.05 -1.28 1.94
CA PHE A 88 6.77 -1.83 1.48
C PHE A 88 6.37 -3.03 2.29
N TYR A 89 5.10 -3.05 2.64
CA TYR A 89 4.59 -3.98 3.60
C TYR A 89 3.24 -4.54 3.16
N VAL A 90 3.15 -5.85 2.92
CA VAL A 90 1.93 -6.49 2.38
C VAL A 90 1.30 -7.42 3.40
N THR A 91 0.00 -7.27 3.62
CA THR A 91 -0.76 -8.10 4.57
C THR A 91 -2.16 -8.45 4.04
N PRO A 92 -2.75 -9.58 4.47
CA PRO A 92 -4.13 -9.91 4.14
C PRO A 92 -5.12 -8.90 4.74
N PRO A 93 -6.31 -8.74 4.13
CA PRO A 93 -7.34 -7.81 4.59
C PRO A 93 -7.93 -8.20 5.96
N ASP A 94 -7.82 -9.46 6.37
CA ASP A 94 -8.52 -10.09 7.49
C ASP A 94 -7.71 -10.18 8.80
N VAL A 95 -6.39 -9.97 8.81
CA VAL A 95 -5.66 -9.94 10.09
C VAL A 95 -6.26 -8.83 10.96
N ALA A 96 -6.50 -9.05 12.23
CA ALA A 96 -7.11 -8.03 13.09
C ALA A 96 -6.20 -7.88 14.30
N GLY A 97 -5.71 -6.66 14.51
CA GLY A 97 -5.10 -6.25 15.78
C GLY A 97 -3.57 -6.30 15.85
N GLY A 98 -2.98 -5.11 16.02
CA GLY A 98 -1.69 -4.94 16.69
C GLY A 98 -0.46 -5.06 15.80
N GLU A 99 0.22 -3.93 15.59
CA GLU A 99 1.59 -3.81 15.05
C GLU A 99 1.85 -4.56 13.74
N VAL A 100 1.58 -3.88 12.62
CA VAL A 100 1.93 -4.35 11.27
C VAL A 100 3.39 -4.84 11.22
N GLU A 101 4.33 -4.21 11.95
CA GLU A 101 5.78 -4.51 11.96
C GLU A 101 6.17 -5.98 12.21
N LYS A 102 5.32 -6.83 12.80
CA LYS A 102 5.74 -8.18 13.22
C LYS A 102 5.57 -9.30 12.19
N ASP A 103 4.80 -9.12 11.10
CA ASP A 103 4.44 -10.24 10.19
C ASP A 103 4.46 -9.89 8.70
N ILE A 104 5.40 -9.04 8.26
CA ILE A 104 5.42 -8.55 6.89
C ILE A 104 6.57 -9.14 6.10
N ASP A 105 6.28 -10.00 5.12
CA ASP A 105 7.14 -10.18 3.93
C ASP A 105 6.57 -11.13 2.84
N ARG A 106 5.25 -11.13 2.60
CA ARG A 106 4.63 -12.10 1.67
C ARG A 106 3.90 -11.46 0.50
N TRP A 107 4.67 -11.18 -0.56
CA TRP A 107 4.21 -10.79 -1.90
C TRP A 107 3.73 -11.96 -2.76
N ASP A 108 4.07 -13.20 -2.39
CA ASP A 108 3.62 -14.46 -2.99
C ASP A 108 2.10 -14.64 -2.97
N ARG A 109 1.38 -13.86 -2.16
CA ARG A 109 -0.09 -13.89 -2.07
C ARG A 109 -0.83 -13.41 -3.32
N PHE A 110 -0.12 -12.84 -4.30
CA PHE A 110 -0.73 -12.48 -5.58
C PHE A 110 -0.66 -13.61 -6.62
N ASP A 111 0.13 -14.67 -6.40
CA ASP A 111 0.42 -15.74 -7.37
C ASP A 111 -0.64 -16.86 -7.52
N THR A 112 -1.80 -16.75 -6.85
CA THR A 112 -2.87 -17.76 -6.90
C THR A 112 -3.99 -17.42 -7.87
#